data_AF-A0A9Q3W1Y1-F1
#
_entry.id   AF-A0A9Q3W1Y1-F1
#
_cell.length_a   1.000
_cell.length_b   1.000
_cell.length_c   1.000
_cell.angle_alpha   90.00
_cell.angle_beta   90.00
_cell.angle_gamma   90.00
#
_symmetry.space_group_name_H-M   'P 1'
#
loop_
_entity.id
_entity.type
_entity.pdbx_description
1 polymer ?
#
loop_
_entity_poly.entity_id
_entity_poly.type
_entity_poly.pdbx_seq_one_letter_code
_entity_poly.pdbx_strand_id
1 'polypeptide(L)' 'MSRLSPNRRHNTPARIFAVPVLIALTSLIGLIAALLGDGVLDVVSWVGLAVPLVIIGWAMKRRR' A
#
# COMPACT_ATOMS: atom_id res chain seq x y z
N MET A 1 -41.54 -0.15 -19.89
CA MET A 1 -40.65 -1.13 -19.21
C MET A 1 -39.23 -0.55 -19.10
N SER A 2 -38.94 0.23 -18.05
CA SER A 2 -37.60 0.77 -17.77
C SER A 2 -36.86 -0.18 -16.82
N ARG A 3 -35.91 -0.95 -17.35
CA ARG A 3 -35.08 -1.88 -16.57
C ARG A 3 -34.12 -1.06 -15.69
N LEU A 4 -34.32 -1.10 -14.38
CA LEU A 4 -33.35 -0.58 -13.42
C LEU A 4 -32.09 -1.46 -13.48
N SER A 5 -31.01 -0.94 -14.06
CA SER A 5 -29.71 -1.59 -14.01
C SER A 5 -29.26 -1.69 -12.54
N PRO A 6 -29.00 -2.90 -12.01
CA PRO A 6 -28.51 -3.05 -10.64
C PRO A 6 -27.12 -2.45 -10.55
N ASN A 7 -26.99 -1.38 -9.76
CA ASN A 7 -25.71 -0.79 -9.38
C ASN A 7 -24.99 -1.79 -8.45
N ARG A 8 -24.27 -2.76 -9.02
CA ARG A 8 -23.42 -3.68 -8.26
C ARG A 8 -22.27 -2.89 -7.66
N ARG A 9 -22.43 -2.45 -6.41
CA ARG A 9 -21.30 -2.10 -5.55
C ARG A 9 -20.48 -3.36 -5.35
N HIS A 10 -19.46 -3.55 -6.19
CA HIS A 10 -18.48 -4.60 -6.02
C HIS A 10 -17.66 -4.29 -4.77
N ASN A 11 -18.07 -4.87 -3.64
CA ASN A 11 -17.28 -4.88 -2.41
C ASN A 11 -16.00 -5.66 -2.70
N THR A 12 -14.93 -4.95 -3.06
CA THR A 12 -13.70 -5.58 -3.52
C THR A 12 -12.97 -6.11 -2.29
N PRO A 13 -12.57 -7.40 -2.26
CA PRO A 13 -11.81 -8.00 -1.15
C PRO A 13 -10.51 -7.24 -0.84
N ALA A 14 -10.02 -6.42 -1.79
CA ALA A 14 -8.95 -5.46 -1.61
C ALA A 14 -9.12 -4.52 -0.40
N ARG A 15 -10.35 -4.19 0.03
CA ARG A 15 -10.58 -3.34 1.22
C ARG A 15 -10.18 -4.04 2.53
N ILE A 16 -10.32 -5.36 2.58
CA ILE A 16 -9.99 -6.17 3.77
C ILE A 16 -8.48 -6.42 3.82
N PHE A 17 -7.85 -6.71 2.67
CA PHE A 17 -6.41 -6.96 2.58
C PHE A 17 -5.54 -5.70 2.54
N ALA A 18 -6.10 -4.50 2.36
CA ALA A 18 -5.33 -3.26 2.33
C ALA A 18 -4.60 -2.95 3.65
N VAL A 19 -5.25 -3.19 4.79
CA VAL A 19 -4.65 -2.91 6.11
C VAL A 19 -3.48 -3.88 6.39
N PRO A 20 -3.64 -5.21 6.22
CA PRO A 20 -2.51 -6.16 6.33
C PRO A 20 -1.35 -5.83 5.40
N VAL A 21 -1.63 -5.47 4.14
CA VAL A 21 -0.57 -5.15 3.15
C VAL A 21 0.22 -3.90 3.56
N LEU A 22 -0.46 -2.87 4.08
CA LEU A 22 0.22 -1.67 4.57
C LEU A 22 1.17 -2.01 5.73
N ILE A 23 0.68 -2.78 6.71
CA ILE A 23 1.48 -3.20 7.88
C ILE A 23 2.67 -4.06 7.44
N ALA A 24 2.46 -5.02 6.52
CA ALA A 24 3.54 -5.85 5.99
C ALA A 24 4.62 -5.02 5.28
N LEU A 25 4.22 -4.03 4.47
CA LEU A 25 5.17 -3.13 3.80
C LEU A 25 5.95 -2.29 4.81
N THR A 26 5.26 -1.66 5.79
CA THR A 26 5.92 -0.84 6.81
C THR A 26 6.90 -1.67 7.65
N SER A 27 6.52 -2.88 8.05
CA SER A 27 7.39 -3.79 8.81
C SER A 27 8.58 -4.28 7.99
N LEU A 28 8.38 -4.63 6.72
CA LEU A 28 9.47 -5.03 5.83
C LEU A 28 10.47 -3.89 5.65
N ILE A 29 9.97 -2.66 5.56
CA ILE A 29 10.82 -1.47 5.46
C ILE A 29 11.69 -1.31 6.71
N GLY A 30 11.07 -1.38 7.90
CA GLY A 30 11.78 -1.27 9.18
C GLY A 30 12.79 -2.40 9.39
N LEU A 31 12.47 -3.63 8.96
CA LEU A 31 13.37 -4.77 9.05
C LEU A 31 14.59 -4.60 8.15
N ILE A 32 14.38 -4.21 6.89
CA ILE A 32 15.49 -3.94 5.95
C ILE A 32 16.35 -2.80 6.47
N ALA A 33 15.75 -1.71 6.97
CA ALA A 33 16.49 -0.61 7.58
C ALA A 33 17.33 -1.04 8.79
N ALA A 34 16.82 -1.97 9.62
CA ALA A 34 17.56 -2.52 10.76
C ALA A 34 18.73 -3.42 10.33
N LEU A 35 18.55 -4.24 9.28
CA LEU A 35 19.63 -5.08 8.73
C LEU A 35 20.71 -4.26 8.02
N LEU A 36 20.30 -3.21 7.31
CA LEU A 36 21.19 -2.35 6.53
C LEU A 36 21.78 -1.18 7.35
N GLY A 37 21.72 -1.24 8.68
CA GLY A 37 22.38 -0.27 9.58
C GLY A 37 23.88 -0.10 9.31
N ASP A 38 24.52 -1.00 8.54
CA ASP A 38 25.90 -0.89 8.05
C ASP A 38 26.06 -0.20 6.67
N GLY A 39 24.97 0.13 5.97
CA GLY A 39 24.94 0.67 4.60
C GLY A 39 23.94 1.82 4.43
N VAL A 40 24.10 2.88 5.24
CA VAL A 40 23.14 3.99 5.45
C VAL A 40 22.61 4.64 4.16
N LEU A 41 23.45 4.78 3.12
CA LEU A 41 23.06 5.42 1.86
C LEU A 41 22.08 4.58 1.02
N ASP A 42 22.18 3.24 1.08
CA ASP A 42 21.24 2.35 0.39
C ASP A 42 19.86 2.38 1.05
N VAL A 43 19.81 2.52 2.39
CA VAL A 43 18.55 2.67 3.14
C VAL A 43 17.86 3.97 2.76
N VAL A 44 18.58 5.08 2.67
CA VAL A 44 18.00 6.38 2.33
C VAL A 44 17.40 6.36 0.92
N SER A 45 18.10 5.75 -0.04
CA SER A 45 17.59 5.56 -1.40
C SER A 45 16.33 4.69 -1.42
N TRP A 46 16.33 3.60 -0.66
CA TRP A 46 15.21 2.66 -0.60
C TRP A 46 13.98 3.20 0.14
N VAL A 47 14.18 4.00 1.19
CA VAL A 47 13.11 4.76 1.86
C VAL A 47 12.54 5.84 0.92
N GLY A 48 13.40 6.50 0.13
CA GLY A 48 12.97 7.43 -0.91
C GLY A 48 12.04 6.79 -1.95
N LEU A 49 12.23 5.50 -2.25
CA LEU A 49 11.34 4.71 -3.12
C LEU A 49 10.08 4.18 -2.39
N ALA A 50 10.15 3.97 -1.08
CA ALA A 50 9.00 3.54 -0.29
C ALA A 50 7.92 4.61 -0.18
N VAL A 51 8.30 5.89 -0.10
CA VAL A 51 7.38 7.04 -0.02
C VAL A 51 6.36 7.07 -1.18
N PRO A 52 6.76 7.03 -2.47
CA PRO A 52 5.81 7.01 -3.57
C PRO A 52 4.95 5.74 -3.59
N LEU A 53 5.48 4.57 -3.19
CA LEU A 53 4.69 3.34 -3.08
C LEU A 53 3.58 3.45 -2.02
N VAL A 54 3.89 4.03 -0.86
CA VAL A 54 2.89 4.30 0.19
C VAL A 54 1.85 5.31 -0.28
N ILE A 55 2.27 6.37 -0.98
CA ILE A 55 1.35 7.37 -1.55
C ILE A 55 0.44 6.73 -2.60
N ILE A 56 0.95 5.86 -3.48
CA ILE A 56 0.15 5.15 -4.49
C ILE A 56 -0.85 4.21 -3.79
N GLY A 57 -0.40 3.43 -2.80
CA GLY A 57 -1.28 2.56 -2.02
C GLY A 57 -2.38 3.35 -1.31
N TRP A 58 -2.05 4.51 -0.75
CA TRP A 58 -3.02 5.41 -0.12
C TRP A 58 -3.97 6.05 -1.13
N ALA A 59 -3.47 6.50 -2.28
CA ALA A 59 -4.28 7.08 -3.35
C ALA A 59 -5.24 6.05 -3.95
N MET A 60 -4.81 4.80 -4.14
CA MET A 60 -5.68 3.69 -4.55
C MET A 60 -6.74 3.37 -3.48
N LYS A 61 -6.38 3.42 -2.19
CA LYS A 61 -7.34 3.29 -1.08
C LYS A 61 -8.35 4.45 -1.03
N ARG A 62 -7.93 5.67 -1.35
CA ARG A 62 -8.77 6.88 -1.29
C ARG A 62 -9.64 7.06 -2.53
N ARG A 63 -9.26 6.45 -3.67
CA ARG A 63 -10.03 6.47 -4.93
C ARG A 63 -11.05 5.33 -5.06
N ARG A 64 -11.17 4.45 -4.06
CA ARG A 64 -12.24 3.43 -3.95
C ARG A 64 -13.04 3.63 -2.68
#